data_AF-A0A424L6H0-F1
#
_entry.id   AF-A0A424L6H0-F1
#
_cell.length_a   1.000
_cell.length_b   1.000
_cell.length_c   1.000
_cell.angle_alpha   90.00
_cell.angle_beta   90.00
_cell.angle_gamma   90.00
#
_symmetry.space_group_name_H-M   'P 1'
#
loop_
_entity.id
_entity.type
_entity.pdbx_description
1 polymer ?
#
loop_
_entity_poly.entity_id
_entity_poly.type
_entity_poly.pdbx_seq_one_letter_code
_entity_poly.pdbx_strand_id
1 'polypeptide(L)'
;MQLSKYQTAFESHGLKVMAFTIDSPAKLRKFVGKNSIEYPILGDPNGKVANIFGIRNKEMRRGSFAYGVPHPGVILVATDGNVLGKVAKPGYKKRPNLRKSR
;
A
#
# COMPACT_ATOMS: atom_id res chain seq x y z
N MET A 1 -7.66 -7.57 9.27
CA MET A 1 -6.43 -6.97 8.71
C MET A 1 -6.00 -5.76 9.53
N GLN A 2 -4.69 -5.47 9.65
CA GLN A 2 -4.20 -4.39 10.54
C GLN A 2 -4.69 -2.99 10.13
N LEU A 3 -4.73 -2.66 8.84
CA LEU A 3 -5.19 -1.34 8.38
C LEU A 3 -6.67 -1.11 8.66
N SER A 4 -7.53 -2.13 8.47
CA SER A 4 -8.97 -2.04 8.79
C SER A 4 -9.20 -1.69 10.25
N LYS A 5 -8.34 -2.18 11.16
CA LYS A 5 -8.44 -1.87 12.60
C LYS A 5 -8.17 -0.40 12.94
N TYR A 6 -7.34 0.28 12.15
CA TYR A 6 -6.93 1.66 12.42
C TYR A 6 -7.62 2.68 11.51
N GLN A 7 -8.51 2.24 10.62
CA GLN A 7 -9.18 3.11 9.65
C GLN A 7 -9.89 4.29 10.33
N THR A 8 -10.73 4.02 11.33
CA THR A 8 -11.44 5.07 12.08
C THR A 8 -10.49 6.05 12.78
N ALA A 9 -9.35 5.57 13.27
CA ALA A 9 -8.35 6.42 13.90
C ALA A 9 -7.64 7.33 12.88
N PHE A 10 -7.42 6.87 11.65
CA PHE A 10 -6.90 7.73 10.59
C PHE A 10 -7.95 8.77 10.16
N GLU A 11 -9.20 8.34 9.97
CA GLU A 11 -10.30 9.22 9.57
C GLU A 11 -10.56 10.31 10.63
N SER A 12 -10.46 10.01 11.93
CA SER A 12 -10.59 11.01 12.98
C SER A 12 -9.49 12.07 12.98
N HIS A 13 -8.37 11.82 12.30
CA HIS A 13 -7.28 12.78 12.08
C HIS A 13 -7.35 13.41 10.67
N GLY A 14 -8.47 13.25 9.95
CA GLY A 14 -8.66 13.78 8.60
C GLY A 14 -7.92 13.01 7.51
N LEU A 15 -7.37 11.83 7.82
CA LEU A 15 -6.61 11.01 6.88
C LEU A 15 -7.52 9.98 6.22
N LYS A 16 -7.49 9.93 4.89
CA LYS A 16 -8.12 8.86 4.10
C LYS A 16 -7.09 7.77 3.82
N VAL A 17 -7.51 6.51 3.98
CA VAL A 17 -6.64 5.35 3.75
C VAL A 17 -6.97 4.70 2.41
N MET A 18 -5.94 4.41 1.62
CA MET A 18 -6.03 3.59 0.42
C MET A 18 -4.86 2.62 0.38
N ALA A 19 -5.10 1.38 0.01
CA ALA A 19 -4.03 0.44 -0.32
C ALA A 19 -3.84 0.36 -1.83
N PHE A 20 -2.66 -0.06 -2.28
CA PHE A 20 -2.46 -0.44 -3.67
C PHE A 20 -1.53 -1.65 -3.78
N THR A 21 -1.66 -2.43 -4.84
CA THR A 21 -0.88 -3.65 -5.11
C THR A 21 -0.79 -3.89 -6.61
N ILE A 22 0.12 -4.76 -7.05
CA ILE A 22 0.22 -5.17 -8.46
C ILE A 22 -0.86 -6.19 -8.89
N ASP A 23 -1.73 -6.62 -7.97
CA ASP A 23 -2.78 -7.57 -8.29
C ASP A 23 -3.83 -6.98 -9.24
N SER A 24 -4.41 -7.85 -10.07
CA SER A 24 -5.47 -7.44 -10.98
C SER A 24 -6.75 -7.05 -10.23
N PRO A 25 -7.57 -6.12 -10.78
CA PRO A 25 -8.84 -5.75 -10.18
C PRO A 25 -9.77 -6.94 -9.88
N ALA A 26 -9.74 -7.99 -10.71
CA ALA A 26 -10.52 -9.20 -10.48
C ALA A 26 -10.09 -9.99 -9.24
N LYS A 27 -8.77 -10.11 -8.99
CA LYS A 27 -8.24 -10.73 -7.77
C LYS A 27 -8.58 -9.87 -6.54
N LEU A 28 -8.45 -8.55 -6.68
CA LEU A 28 -8.74 -7.60 -5.61
C LEU A 28 -10.21 -7.64 -5.18
N ARG A 29 -11.17 -7.70 -6.11
CA ARG A 29 -12.60 -7.81 -5.76
C ARG A 29 -12.89 -9.03 -4.88
N LYS A 30 -12.32 -10.19 -5.23
CA LYS A 30 -12.44 -11.42 -4.42
C LYS A 30 -11.79 -11.26 -3.04
N PHE A 31 -10.62 -10.63 -2.98
CA PHE A 31 -9.90 -10.40 -1.73
C PHE A 31 -10.64 -9.43 -0.78
N VAL A 32 -11.18 -8.34 -1.33
CA VAL A 32 -11.97 -7.34 -0.60
C VAL A 32 -13.22 -7.98 -0.01
N GLY A 33 -14.00 -8.71 -0.82
CA GLY A 33 -15.20 -9.39 -0.34
C GLY A 33 -14.91 -10.45 0.73
N LYS A 34 -13.83 -11.23 0.57
CA LYS A 34 -13.45 -12.27 1.54
C LYS A 34 -13.02 -11.71 2.90
N ASN A 35 -12.43 -10.51 2.94
CA ASN A 35 -11.83 -9.95 4.15
C ASN A 35 -12.62 -8.75 4.71
N SER A 36 -13.80 -8.46 4.17
CA SER A 36 -14.65 -7.32 4.54
C SER A 36 -13.85 -6.01 4.64
N ILE A 37 -13.08 -5.70 3.59
CA ILE A 37 -12.24 -4.51 3.57
C ILE A 37 -13.09 -3.31 3.14
N GLU A 38 -13.14 -2.28 3.98
CA GLU A 38 -13.99 -1.10 3.77
C GLU A 38 -13.26 0.07 3.12
N TYR A 39 -11.92 0.06 3.11
CA TYR A 39 -11.12 1.08 2.44
C TYR A 39 -10.78 0.68 0.99
N PRO A 40 -10.61 1.65 0.08
CA PRO A 40 -10.30 1.38 -1.32
C PRO A 40 -8.95 0.67 -1.50
N ILE A 41 -8.90 -0.27 -2.45
CA ILE A 41 -7.66 -0.91 -2.92
C ILE A 41 -7.51 -0.69 -4.42
N LEU A 42 -6.43 -0.01 -4.80
CA LEU A 42 -6.05 0.24 -6.18
C LEU A 42 -5.21 -0.91 -6.75
N GLY A 43 -5.63 -1.45 -7.89
CA GLY A 43 -4.80 -2.35 -8.68
C GLY A 43 -3.83 -1.55 -9.55
N ASP A 44 -2.53 -1.77 -9.37
CA ASP A 44 -1.43 -1.18 -10.13
C ASP A 44 -0.63 -2.28 -10.88
N PRO A 45 -1.27 -3.05 -11.78
CA PRO A 45 -0.64 -4.20 -12.42
C PRO A 45 0.61 -3.84 -13.24
N ASN A 46 0.67 -2.59 -13.72
CA ASN A 46 1.81 -2.07 -14.49
C ASN A 46 2.85 -1.38 -13.60
N GLY A 47 2.60 -1.23 -12.29
CA GLY A 47 3.50 -0.58 -11.35
C GLY A 47 3.70 0.92 -11.58
N LYS A 48 2.74 1.60 -12.21
CA LYS A 48 2.79 3.04 -12.49
C LYS A 48 2.85 3.85 -11.20
N VAL A 49 2.02 3.49 -10.22
CA VAL A 49 2.00 4.14 -8.90
C VAL A 49 3.31 3.87 -8.17
N ALA A 50 3.76 2.62 -8.17
CA ALA A 50 5.04 2.24 -7.57
C ALA A 50 6.24 2.99 -8.20
N ASN A 51 6.19 3.28 -9.50
CA ASN A 51 7.21 4.05 -10.21
C ASN A 51 7.15 5.54 -9.86
N ILE A 52 5.97 6.17 -9.87
CA ILE A 52 5.78 7.58 -9.53
C ILE A 52 6.35 7.88 -8.14
N PHE A 53 6.09 7.00 -7.18
CA PHE A 53 6.60 7.18 -5.81
C PHE A 53 8.02 6.64 -5.60
N GLY A 54 8.68 6.10 -6.63
CA GLY A 54 10.04 5.56 -6.52
C GLY A 54 10.16 4.44 -5.47
N ILE A 55 9.19 3.53 -5.41
CA ILE A 55 9.15 2.39 -4.46
C ILE A 55 9.07 1.03 -5.13
N ARG A 56 9.11 0.97 -6.45
CA ARG A 56 9.13 -0.31 -7.17
C ARG A 56 10.32 -1.15 -6.72
N ASN A 57 10.07 -2.38 -6.25
CA ASN A 57 11.14 -3.31 -5.94
C ASN A 57 11.71 -3.90 -7.24
N LYS A 58 12.99 -3.58 -7.52
CA LYS A 58 13.71 -4.06 -8.71
C LYS A 58 14.46 -5.38 -8.47
N GLU A 59 14.53 -5.85 -7.23
CA GLU A 59 15.22 -7.09 -6.85
C GLU A 59 14.42 -8.34 -7.25
N MET A 60 13.13 -8.18 -7.52
CA MET A 60 12.26 -9.30 -7.87
C MET A 60 12.51 -9.73 -9.31
N ARG A 61 12.81 -11.03 -9.49
CA ARG A 61 13.08 -11.62 -10.81
C ARG A 61 11.85 -11.54 -11.73
N ARG A 62 12.06 -11.22 -13.01
CA ARG A 62 11.05 -11.32 -14.08
C ARG A 62 10.43 -12.72 -14.09
N GLY A 63 9.11 -12.80 -14.21
CA GLY A 63 8.35 -14.06 -14.16
C GLY A 63 8.00 -14.56 -12.75
N SER A 64 8.52 -13.92 -11.69
CA SER A 64 8.03 -14.17 -10.33
C SER A 64 6.62 -13.61 -10.14
N PHE A 65 5.81 -14.27 -9.30
CA PHE A 65 4.49 -13.76 -8.88
C PHE A 65 4.57 -12.40 -8.18
N ALA A 66 5.74 -12.03 -7.65
CA ALA A 66 5.99 -10.76 -6.98
C ALA A 66 6.82 -9.79 -7.84
N TYR A 67 6.98 -10.07 -9.14
CA TYR A 67 7.66 -9.16 -10.06
C TYR A 67 6.96 -7.79 -10.09
N GLY A 68 7.70 -6.73 -9.74
CA GLY A 68 7.18 -5.37 -9.74
C GLY A 68 6.41 -4.94 -8.50
N VAL A 69 6.30 -5.81 -7.47
CA VAL A 69 5.75 -5.44 -6.17
C VAL A 69 6.50 -4.21 -5.62
N PRO A 70 5.81 -3.21 -5.05
CA PRO A 70 6.49 -2.13 -4.34
C PRO A 70 7.15 -2.64 -3.05
N HIS A 71 8.22 -1.99 -2.60
CA HIS A 71 8.71 -2.18 -1.24
C HIS A 71 7.57 -1.92 -0.23
N PRO A 72 7.34 -2.82 0.74
CA PRO A 72 6.24 -2.67 1.67
C PRO A 72 6.42 -1.41 2.53
N GLY A 73 5.34 -0.66 2.69
CA GLY A 73 5.46 0.69 3.18
C GLY A 73 4.16 1.46 3.28
N VAL A 74 4.28 2.71 3.69
CA VAL A 74 3.22 3.72 3.76
C VAL A 74 3.77 5.01 3.17
N ILE A 75 2.93 5.71 2.40
CA ILE A 75 3.22 7.05 1.89
C ILE A 75 2.12 7.95 2.43
N LEU A 76 2.51 9.08 3.01
CA LEU A 76 1.60 10.15 3.41
C LEU A 76 1.66 11.23 2.32
N VAL A 77 0.50 11.53 1.75
CA VAL A 77 0.33 12.50 0.67
C VAL A 77 -0.64 13.58 1.14
N ALA A 78 -0.27 14.84 0.97
CA ALA A 78 -1.12 16.00 1.21
C ALA A 78 -2.24 16.10 0.16
N THR A 79 -3.25 16.93 0.45
CA THR A 79 -4.41 17.14 -0.43
C THR A 79 -4.04 17.83 -1.75
N ASP A 80 -2.92 18.53 -1.80
CA ASP A 80 -2.35 19.15 -3.00
C ASP A 80 -1.46 18.18 -3.82
N GLY A 81 -1.32 16.92 -3.37
CA GLY A 81 -0.52 15.89 -4.02
C GLY A 81 0.94 15.82 -3.57
N ASN A 82 1.39 16.70 -2.66
CA ASN A 82 2.76 16.68 -2.16
C ASN A 82 3.00 15.50 -1.21
N VAL A 83 4.15 14.84 -1.34
CA VAL A 83 4.55 13.75 -0.42
C VAL A 83 5.06 14.36 0.88
N LEU A 84 4.33 14.16 1.98
CA LEU A 84 4.70 14.62 3.31
C LEU A 84 5.62 13.65 4.05
N GLY A 85 5.57 12.36 3.70
CA GLY A 85 6.39 11.34 4.32
C GLY A 85 6.28 10.00 3.60
N LYS A 86 7.35 9.19 3.68
CA LYS A 86 7.42 7.89 3.03
C LYS A 86 8.23 6.92 3.88
N VAL A 87 7.65 5.76 4.15
CA VAL A 87 8.34 4.61 4.72
C VAL A 87 8.27 3.49 3.71
N ALA A 88 9.40 3.06 3.16
CA ALA A 88 9.51 1.89 2.30
C ALA A 88 10.68 1.05 2.81
N LYS A 89 10.40 -0.13 3.36
CA LYS A 89 11.46 -0.97 3.96
C LYS A 89 12.02 -1.97 2.94
N PRO A 90 13.34 -2.22 2.94
CA PRO A 90 13.91 -3.34 2.20
C PRO A 90 13.33 -4.69 2.70
N GLY A 91 12.98 -5.58 1.76
CA GLY A 91 12.42 -6.91 2.04
C GLY A 91 10.92 -6.95 2.39
N TYR A 92 10.34 -8.15 2.37
CA TYR A 92 8.87 -8.38 2.51
C TYR A 92 8.41 -8.70 3.95
N LYS A 93 9.33 -8.98 4.88
CA LYS A 93 9.03 -9.53 6.21
C LYS A 93 8.72 -8.48 7.28
N LYS A 94 9.27 -7.26 7.17
CA LYS A 94 9.12 -6.21 8.20
C LYS A 94 8.15 -5.13 7.76
N ARG A 95 6.90 -5.21 8.23
CA ARG A 95 5.91 -4.12 8.07
C ARG A 95 6.15 -3.01 9.12
N PRO A 96 5.93 -1.72 8.79
CA PRO A 96 5.91 -0.66 9.78
C PRO A 96 4.89 -0.98 10.89
N ASN A 97 5.32 -0.90 12.14
CA ASN A 97 4.40 -0.97 13.27
C ASN A 97 3.79 0.43 13.45
N LEU A 98 2.49 0.57 13.17
CA LEU A 98 1.75 1.82 13.30
C LEU A 98 1.70 2.35 14.74
N ARG A 99 2.19 1.60 15.74
CA ARG A 99 2.16 1.95 17.17
C ARG A 99 3.42 2.64 17.71
N LYS A 100 4.45 2.88 16.91
CA LYS A 100 5.69 3.53 17.38
C LYS A 100 6.14 4.66 16.45
N SER A 101 5.57 5.84 16.64
CA SER A 101 6.32 7.10 16.60
C SER A 101 6.32 7.63 18.04
N ARG A 102 7.47 7.52 18.70
CA ARG A 102 7.83 8.40 19.81
C ARG A 102 8.73 9.47 19.23
#